data_AF-A0A2N5PB23-F1
#
_entry.id   AF-A0A2N5PB23-F1
#
_cell.length_a   1.000
_cell.length_b   1.000
_cell.length_c   1.000
_cell.angle_alpha   90.00
_cell.angle_beta   90.00
_cell.angle_gamma   90.00
#
_symmetry.space_group_name_H-M   'P 1'
#
loop_
_entity.id
_entity.type
_entity.pdbx_description
1 polymer ?
#
loop_
_entity_poly.entity_id
_entity_poly.type
_entity_poly.pdbx_seq_one_letter_code
_entity_poly.pdbx_strand_id
1 'polypeptide(L)'
;MDEKKVREAIGRFQVGINAEREMIRRNKAFFQKQDNSYLESDIEVYCTAIEALEKQLPQKVEVKEWSPARCPSCGTELSESLGDGYYMHPTFLKRCPNVDCSQLLDWSE
;
A
#
# COMPACT_ATOMS: atom_id res chain seq x y z
N MET A 1 1.70 -7.77 12.53
CA MET A 1 1.77 -6.49 13.27
C MET A 1 0.34 -6.12 13.65
N ASP A 2 0.12 -5.51 14.81
CA ASP A 2 -1.23 -5.11 15.24
C ASP A 2 -1.78 -4.01 14.32
N GLU A 3 -2.94 -4.22 13.69
CA GLU A 3 -3.51 -3.30 12.69
C GLU A 3 -3.68 -1.88 13.22
N LYS A 4 -4.08 -1.73 14.50
CA LYS A 4 -4.24 -0.42 15.11
C LYS A 4 -2.90 0.30 15.19
N LYS A 5 -1.83 -0.40 15.58
CA LYS A 5 -0.46 0.16 15.56
C LYS A 5 0.01 0.51 14.14
N VAL A 6 -0.34 -0.29 13.13
CA VAL A 6 -0.01 0.03 11.73
C VAL A 6 -0.69 1.33 11.29
N ARG A 7 -2.00 1.46 11.52
CA ARG A 7 -2.75 2.67 11.18
C ARG A 7 -2.24 3.90 11.93
N GLU A 8 -1.88 3.75 13.21
CA GLU A 8 -1.28 4.83 13.99
C GLU A 8 0.07 5.28 13.39
N ALA A 9 0.92 4.34 13.01
CA ALA A 9 2.21 4.64 12.37
C ALA A 9 2.03 5.36 11.04
N ILE A 10 1.13 4.90 10.17
CA ILE A 10 0.77 5.58 8.91
C ILE A 10 0.32 7.03 9.21
N GLY A 11 -0.55 7.22 10.20
CA GLY A 11 -1.02 8.55 10.59
C GLY A 11 0.11 9.47 11.04
N ARG A 12 1.10 8.96 11.79
CA ARG A 12 2.27 9.75 12.20
C ARG A 12 3.13 10.18 11.00
N PHE A 13 3.36 9.28 10.05
CA PHE A 13 4.10 9.62 8.82
C PHE A 13 3.35 10.66 7.97
N GLN A 14 2.03 10.54 7.85
CA GLN A 14 1.20 11.53 7.13
C GLN A 14 1.28 12.93 7.77
N VAL A 15 1.30 13.01 9.11
CA VAL A 15 1.52 14.29 9.81
C VAL A 15 2.90 14.88 9.50
N GLY A 16 3.94 14.04 9.48
CA GLY A 16 5.30 14.46 9.10
C GLY A 16 5.37 15.01 7.68
N ILE A 17 4.84 14.26 6.70
CA ILE A 17 4.75 14.69 5.30
C ILE A 17 4.03 16.03 5.17
N ASN A 18 2.91 16.21 5.87
CA ASN A 18 2.16 17.47 5.81
C ASN A 18 2.98 18.64 6.39
N ALA A 19 3.68 18.44 7.51
CA ALA A 19 4.52 19.46 8.10
C ALA A 19 5.66 19.89 7.15
N GLU A 20 6.35 18.92 6.53
CA GLU A 20 7.44 19.17 5.58
C GLU A 20 6.93 19.88 4.32
N ARG A 21 5.77 19.46 3.78
CA ARG A 21 5.14 20.15 2.64
C ARG A 21 4.79 21.60 2.94
N GLU A 22 4.27 21.90 4.13
CA GLU A 22 4.01 23.28 4.54
C GLU A 22 5.30 24.09 4.72
N MET A 23 6.37 23.49 5.25
CA MET A 23 7.68 24.14 5.32
C MET A 23 8.23 24.46 3.92
N ILE A 24 8.17 23.51 2.98
CA ILE A 24 8.57 23.73 1.59
C ILE A 24 7.75 24.86 0.97
N ARG A 25 6.42 24.85 1.16
CA ARG A 25 5.53 25.92 0.66
C ARG A 25 5.95 27.28 1.22
N ARG A 26 6.20 27.37 2.53
CA ARG A 26 6.67 28.61 3.18
C ARG A 26 8.04 29.04 2.65
N ASN A 27 8.98 28.12 2.49
CA ASN A 27 10.30 28.41 1.94
C ASN A 27 10.20 28.93 0.50
N LYS A 28 9.39 28.30 -0.35
CA LYS A 28 9.15 28.80 -1.72
C LYS A 28 8.52 30.19 -1.74
N ALA A 29 7.66 30.53 -0.78
CA ALA A 29 7.01 31.84 -0.70
C ALA A 29 7.94 32.96 -0.18
N PHE A 30 8.72 32.70 0.88
CA PHE A 30 9.47 33.73 1.60
C PHE A 30 11.00 33.63 1.45
N PHE A 31 11.50 32.45 1.12
CA PHE A 31 12.93 32.12 1.03
C PHE A 31 13.23 31.39 -0.28
N GLN A 32 12.96 32.03 -1.42
CA GLN A 32 12.97 31.42 -2.76
C GLN A 32 14.27 30.68 -3.13
N LYS A 33 15.41 31.03 -2.51
CA LYS A 33 16.72 30.40 -2.73
C LYS A 33 17.07 29.30 -1.73
N GLN A 34 16.19 29.03 -0.76
CA GLN A 34 16.36 27.98 0.22
C GLN A 34 16.33 26.62 -0.49
N ASP A 35 17.37 25.81 -0.27
CA ASP A 35 17.34 24.42 -0.70
C ASP A 35 16.38 23.62 0.18
N ASN A 36 15.47 22.89 -0.47
CA ASN A 36 14.48 22.04 0.17
C ASN A 36 14.73 20.55 -0.10
N SER A 37 15.84 20.20 -0.76
CA SER A 37 16.18 18.82 -1.15
C SER A 37 16.07 17.82 0.01
N TYR A 38 16.53 18.21 1.20
CA TYR A 38 16.42 17.39 2.40
C TYR A 38 14.96 17.12 2.81
N LEU A 39 14.09 18.13 2.79
CA LEU A 39 12.66 17.97 3.10
C LEU A 39 11.95 17.12 2.04
N GLU A 40 12.32 17.27 0.77
CA GLU A 40 11.77 16.45 -0.32
C GLU A 40 12.20 14.98 -0.17
N SER A 41 13.45 14.74 0.25
CA SER A 41 13.97 13.40 0.56
C SER A 41 13.27 12.76 1.76
N ASP A 42 13.00 13.50 2.84
CA ASP A 42 12.28 12.98 4.02
C ASP A 42 10.83 12.59 3.66
N ILE A 43 10.15 13.41 2.84
CA ILE A 43 8.82 13.07 2.31
C ILE A 43 8.86 11.75 1.53
N GLU A 44 9.87 11.55 0.67
CA GLU A 44 10.01 10.30 -0.09
C GLU A 44 10.18 9.09 0.83
N VAL A 45 11.03 9.19 1.84
CA VAL A 45 11.23 8.13 2.85
C VAL A 45 9.93 7.81 3.58
N TYR A 46 9.16 8.82 4.00
CA TYR A 46 7.88 8.61 4.65
C TYR A 46 6.84 7.97 3.72
N CYS A 47 6.79 8.37 2.44
CA CYS A 47 5.92 7.74 1.45
C CYS A 47 6.26 6.24 1.31
N THR A 48 7.53 5.88 1.13
CA THR A 48 7.96 4.48 1.04
C THR A 48 7.62 3.69 2.31
N ALA A 49 7.78 4.30 3.49
CA ALA A 49 7.40 3.67 4.75
C ALA A 49 5.89 3.42 4.85
N ILE A 50 5.06 4.38 4.40
CA ILE A 50 3.60 4.21 4.34
C ILE A 50 3.22 3.06 3.40
N GLU A 51 3.76 3.03 2.18
CA GLU A 51 3.47 1.96 1.21
C GLU A 51 3.80 0.57 1.77
N ALA A 52 4.93 0.44 2.48
CA ALA A 52 5.32 -0.80 3.12
C ALA A 52 4.38 -1.21 4.28
N LEU A 53 3.87 -0.23 5.03
CA LEU A 53 2.93 -0.43 6.13
C LEU A 53 1.53 -0.79 5.62
N GLU A 54 1.07 -0.18 4.53
CA GLU A 54 -0.21 -0.51 3.90
C GLU A 54 -0.27 -1.97 3.44
N LYS A 55 0.85 -2.53 2.97
CA LYS A 55 1.00 -3.97 2.65
C LYS A 55 0.83 -4.90 3.86
N GLN A 56 0.88 -4.37 5.08
CA GLN A 56 0.63 -5.11 6.32
C GLN A 56 -0.83 -5.09 6.76
N LEU A 57 -1.66 -4.23 6.18
CA LEU A 57 -3.10 -4.19 6.41
C LEU A 57 -3.79 -5.19 5.48
N PRO A 58 -4.74 -6.01 5.95
CA PRO A 58 -5.49 -6.89 5.07
C PRO A 58 -6.27 -6.07 4.03
N GLN A 59 -6.21 -6.50 2.77
CA GLN A 59 -7.04 -5.95 1.69
C GLN A 59 -7.89 -7.04 1.07
N LYS A 60 -9.17 -6.73 0.86
CA LYS A 60 -10.14 -7.67 0.29
C LYS A 60 -9.73 -8.05 -1.12
N VAL A 61 -9.65 -9.36 -1.36
CA VAL A 61 -9.31 -9.90 -2.68
C VAL A 61 -10.40 -9.55 -3.68
N GLU A 62 -10.00 -9.19 -4.90
CA GLU A 62 -10.94 -8.92 -5.98
C GLU A 62 -11.45 -10.24 -6.54
N VAL A 63 -12.62 -10.67 -6.07
CA VAL A 63 -13.35 -11.83 -6.60
C VAL A 63 -14.54 -11.32 -7.40
N LYS A 64 -14.60 -11.69 -8.69
CA LYS A 64 -15.71 -11.37 -9.60
C LYS A 64 -16.23 -12.66 -10.21
N GLU A 65 -17.53 -12.73 -10.48
CA GLU A 65 -18.10 -13.88 -11.15
C GLU A 65 -17.41 -14.14 -12.49
N TRP A 66 -17.18 -15.42 -12.79
CA TRP A 66 -16.58 -15.89 -14.05
C TRP A 66 -15.18 -15.32 -14.33
N SER A 67 -14.51 -14.77 -13.32
CA SER A 67 -13.20 -14.14 -13.43
C SER A 67 -12.26 -14.70 -12.37
N PRO A 68 -10.94 -14.76 -12.67
CA PRO A 68 -9.96 -15.14 -11.66
C PRO A 68 -9.93 -14.13 -10.51
N ALA A 69 -9.66 -14.61 -9.29
CA ALA A 69 -9.37 -13.72 -8.18
C ALA A 69 -8.04 -12.99 -8.43
N ARG A 70 -7.97 -11.70 -8.10
CA ARG A 70 -6.78 -10.88 -8.30
C ARG A 70 -6.33 -10.20 -7.01
N CYS A 71 -5.02 -10.04 -6.85
CA CYS A 71 -4.45 -9.25 -5.78
C CYS A 71 -4.89 -7.79 -5.93
N PRO A 72 -5.45 -7.15 -4.90
CA PRO A 72 -5.96 -5.78 -4.97
C PRO A 72 -4.86 -4.73 -5.19
N SER A 73 -3.59 -5.06 -4.91
CA SER A 73 -2.49 -4.11 -5.01
C SER A 73 -1.66 -4.22 -6.29
N CYS A 74 -1.49 -5.43 -6.85
CA CYS A 74 -0.64 -5.64 -8.03
C CYS A 74 -1.34 -6.38 -9.19
N GLY A 75 -2.59 -6.81 -9.00
CA GLY A 75 -3.38 -7.48 -10.04
C GLY A 75 -2.91 -8.90 -10.38
N THR A 76 -1.92 -9.45 -9.68
CA THR A 76 -1.49 -10.85 -9.83
C THR A 76 -2.70 -11.76 -9.64
N GLU A 77 -2.89 -12.66 -10.61
CA GLU A 77 -3.90 -13.70 -10.54
C GLU A 77 -3.59 -14.64 -9.38
N LEU A 78 -4.56 -14.78 -8.49
CA LEU A 78 -4.49 -15.62 -7.30
C LEU A 78 -5.22 -16.94 -7.49
N SER A 79 -6.03 -17.06 -8.53
CA SER A 79 -6.82 -18.25 -8.84
C SER A 79 -6.11 -19.18 -9.81
N GLU A 80 -6.56 -20.43 -9.83
CA GLU A 80 -6.21 -21.40 -10.88
C GLU A 80 -7.46 -21.79 -11.66
N SER A 81 -7.37 -21.81 -13.00
CA SER A 81 -8.47 -22.28 -13.85
C SER A 81 -8.59 -23.80 -13.80
N LEU A 82 -9.81 -24.30 -13.65
CA LEU A 82 -10.11 -25.73 -13.65
C LEU A 82 -10.36 -26.30 -15.06
N GLY A 83 -10.34 -25.45 -16.10
CA GLY A 83 -10.54 -25.86 -17.50
C GLY A 83 -12.01 -26.09 -17.90
N ASP A 84 -12.95 -25.88 -16.98
CA ASP A 84 -14.40 -26.04 -17.16
C ASP A 84 -15.17 -24.70 -17.06
N GLY A 85 -14.44 -23.59 -17.00
CA GLY A 85 -14.99 -22.25 -16.80
C GLY A 85 -15.08 -21.81 -15.33
N TYR A 86 -14.77 -22.70 -14.38
CA TYR A 86 -14.66 -22.38 -12.96
C TYR A 86 -13.20 -22.09 -12.55
N TYR A 87 -13.06 -21.36 -11.46
CA TYR A 87 -11.77 -21.02 -10.86
C TYR A 87 -11.70 -21.55 -9.44
N MET A 88 -10.56 -22.14 -9.09
CA MET A 88 -10.23 -22.44 -7.70
C MET A 88 -9.70 -21.16 -7.04
N HIS A 89 -10.29 -20.77 -5.91
CA HIS A 89 -9.82 -19.64 -5.10
C HIS A 89 -9.03 -20.18 -3.89
N PRO A 90 -7.70 -20.04 -3.86
CA PRO A 90 -6.87 -20.55 -2.76
C PRO A 90 -6.95 -19.62 -1.55
N THR A 91 -8.08 -19.67 -0.82
CA THR A 91 -8.35 -18.87 0.39
C THR A 91 -7.34 -19.08 1.52
N PHE A 92 -6.50 -20.11 1.43
CA PHE A 92 -5.37 -20.34 2.33
C PHE A 92 -4.19 -19.37 2.11
N LEU A 93 -4.11 -18.69 0.95
CA LEU A 93 -3.06 -17.71 0.66
C LEU A 93 -3.24 -16.46 1.54
N LYS A 94 -2.42 -16.32 2.58
CA LYS A 94 -2.44 -15.14 3.45
C LYS A 94 -1.83 -13.91 2.80
N ARG A 95 -0.87 -14.09 1.89
CA ARG A 95 -0.18 -12.99 1.20
C ARG A 95 -0.15 -13.23 -0.30
N CYS A 96 -0.05 -12.14 -1.05
CA CYS A 96 0.20 -12.19 -2.49
C CYS A 96 1.50 -12.98 -2.76
N PRO A 97 1.49 -13.95 -3.71
CA PRO A 97 2.68 -14.73 -4.07
C PRO A 97 3.73 -13.92 -4.84
N ASN A 98 3.37 -12.77 -5.40
CA ASN A 98 4.33 -11.84 -6.01
C ASN A 98 5.19 -11.20 -4.91
N VAL A 99 6.49 -11.51 -4.93
CA VAL A 99 7.48 -11.11 -3.91
C VAL A 99 7.54 -9.58 -3.75
N ASP A 100 7.47 -8.83 -4.86
CA ASP A 100 7.55 -7.37 -4.85
C ASP A 100 6.27 -6.72 -4.26
N CYS A 101 5.16 -7.46 -4.29
CA CYS A 101 3.90 -7.02 -3.72
C CYS A 101 3.76 -7.43 -2.25
N SER A 102 3.73 -8.75 -1.98
CA SER A 102 3.56 -9.33 -0.64
C SER A 102 2.36 -8.81 0.18
N GLN A 103 1.35 -8.24 -0.47
CA GLN A 103 0.13 -7.70 0.15
C GLN A 103 -0.55 -8.74 1.03
N LEU A 104 -0.96 -8.35 2.25
CA LEU A 104 -1.80 -9.19 3.11
C LEU A 104 -3.22 -9.26 2.54
N LEU A 105 -3.69 -10.49 2.31
CA LEU A 105 -4.96 -10.77 1.62
C LEU A 105 -6.06 -11.05 2.63
N ASP A 106 -7.23 -10.48 2.37
CA ASP A 106 -8.48 -10.78 3.06
C ASP A 106 -9.44 -11.49 2.10
N TRP A 107 -9.77 -12.74 2.43
CA TRP A 107 -10.68 -13.61 1.67
C TRP A 107 -12.08 -13.67 2.28
N SER A 108 -12.40 -12.79 3.24
CA SER A 108 -13.74 -12.71 3.82
C SER A 108 -14.80 -12.37 2.76
N GLU A 109 -15.94 -13.07 2.82
CA GLU A 109 -17.10 -12.86 1.92
C GLU A 109 -17.77 -11.50 2.14
#